data_AF-C7RNX9-F1
#
_entry.id   AF-C7RNX9-F1
#
_cell.length_a   1.000
_cell.length_b   1.000
_cell.length_c   1.000
_cell.angle_alpha   90.00
_cell.angle_beta   90.00
_cell.angle_gamma   90.00
#
_symmetry.space_group_name_H-M   'P 1'
#
loop_
_entity.id
_entity.type
_entity.pdbx_description
1 polymer ?
#
loop_
_entity_poly.entity_id
_entity_poly.type
_entity_poly.pdbx_seq_one_letter_code
_entity_poly.pdbx_strand_id
1 'polypeptide(L)'
;MKKFVPLLVAALAALPLAANAFPIAAPGNEGLKVIVGSTDPIVATYQGNSASYSNDLYLMRDAAGNPGDDGIFGNDLFIFNNHGSAVGSTKNLGSFAVGVELIFRLHVNNTGDDFFTGPAARNADAQAHARVEGNWLPNEALVSFEDLKGGPYDYNDLSFSFTNTRSSVPEPGALALLALGLVGLGAARRGKR
;
A
#
# COMPACT_ATOMS: atom_id res chain seq x y z
N MET A 1 -6.49 -73.83 -5.88
CA MET A 1 -6.92 -72.69 -6.72
C MET A 1 -6.70 -71.40 -5.94
N LYS A 2 -5.59 -70.68 -6.18
CA LYS A 2 -5.27 -69.43 -5.48
C LYS A 2 -5.89 -68.26 -6.26
N LYS A 3 -6.82 -67.53 -5.64
CA LYS A 3 -7.46 -66.35 -6.23
C LYS A 3 -6.53 -65.14 -6.07
N PHE A 4 -6.09 -64.57 -7.18
CA PHE A 4 -5.40 -63.28 -7.21
C PHE A 4 -6.45 -62.17 -7.11
N VAL A 5 -6.31 -61.29 -6.12
CA VAL A 5 -7.07 -60.04 -6.00
C VAL A 5 -6.14 -58.92 -6.48
N PRO A 6 -6.48 -58.15 -7.53
CA PRO A 6 -5.67 -57.04 -7.94
C PRO A 6 -5.92 -55.86 -7.00
N LEU A 7 -4.84 -55.34 -6.40
CA LEU A 7 -4.86 -54.09 -5.65
C LEU A 7 -4.87 -52.94 -6.66
N LEU A 8 -6.00 -52.24 -6.77
CA LEU A 8 -6.13 -51.05 -7.60
C LEU A 8 -5.49 -49.87 -6.84
N VAL A 9 -4.28 -49.46 -7.23
CA VAL A 9 -3.65 -48.23 -6.72
C VAL A 9 -4.23 -47.06 -7.51
N ALA A 10 -5.13 -46.30 -6.90
CA ALA A 10 -5.58 -45.03 -7.44
C ALA A 10 -4.48 -43.98 -7.21
N ALA A 11 -3.73 -43.64 -8.26
CA ALA A 11 -2.82 -42.51 -8.24
C ALA A 11 -3.65 -41.21 -8.23
N LEU A 12 -3.78 -40.60 -7.05
CA LEU A 12 -4.37 -39.27 -6.92
C LEU A 12 -3.39 -38.26 -7.51
N ALA A 13 -3.66 -37.79 -8.73
CA ALA A 13 -2.88 -36.73 -9.35
C ALA A 13 -3.11 -35.43 -8.56
N ALA A 14 -2.14 -35.03 -7.74
CA ALA A 14 -2.10 -33.71 -7.16
C ALA A 14 -1.79 -32.72 -8.30
N LEU A 15 -2.82 -32.03 -8.80
CA LEU A 15 -2.62 -30.89 -9.68
C LEU A 15 -1.91 -29.79 -8.89
N PRO A 16 -0.81 -29.21 -9.38
CA PRO A 16 -0.21 -28.05 -8.73
C PRO A 16 -1.24 -26.90 -8.78
N LEU A 17 -1.66 -26.42 -7.61
CA LEU A 17 -2.35 -25.15 -7.50
C LEU A 17 -1.39 -24.09 -8.04
N ALA A 18 -1.73 -23.46 -9.15
CA ALA A 18 -1.00 -22.28 -9.60
C ALA A 18 -1.13 -21.22 -8.50
N ALA A 19 -0.03 -20.86 -7.86
CA ALA A 19 0.02 -19.68 -7.02
C ALA A 19 -0.28 -18.49 -7.94
N ASN A 20 -1.41 -17.82 -7.72
CA ASN A 20 -1.70 -16.59 -8.45
C ASN A 20 -0.69 -15.55 -7.99
N ALA A 21 0.22 -15.16 -8.88
CA ALA A 21 1.09 -14.01 -8.65
C ALA A 21 0.20 -12.76 -8.55
N PHE A 22 0.34 -12.02 -7.47
CA PHE A 22 -0.32 -10.73 -7.28
C PHE A 22 0.69 -9.60 -7.49
N PRO A 23 0.24 -8.40 -7.91
CA PRO A 23 1.12 -7.26 -8.12
C PRO A 23 1.66 -6.73 -6.79
N ILE A 24 2.94 -6.36 -6.78
CA ILE A 24 3.61 -5.67 -5.68
C ILE A 24 4.17 -4.35 -6.23
N ALA A 25 3.92 -3.24 -5.54
CA ALA A 25 4.45 -1.93 -5.92
C ALA A 25 5.98 -1.96 -6.01
N ALA A 26 6.53 -1.33 -7.05
CA ALA A 26 7.95 -1.41 -7.37
C ALA A 26 8.85 -0.76 -6.28
N PRO A 27 10.08 -1.28 -6.06
CA PRO A 27 11.07 -0.62 -5.20
C PRO A 27 11.34 0.83 -5.61
N GLY A 28 11.66 1.69 -4.64
CA GLY A 28 11.80 3.14 -4.81
C GLY A 28 10.51 3.93 -4.55
N ASN A 29 9.40 3.23 -4.26
CA ASN A 29 8.12 3.81 -3.88
C ASN A 29 7.83 3.70 -2.38
N GLU A 30 8.82 3.33 -1.56
CA GLU A 30 8.69 3.22 -0.12
C GLU A 30 8.37 4.58 0.52
N GLY A 31 7.36 4.57 1.39
CA GLY A 31 6.99 5.72 2.20
C GLY A 31 6.38 6.90 1.44
N LEU A 32 6.01 6.68 0.17
CA LEU A 32 5.20 7.63 -0.58
C LEU A 32 3.76 7.64 -0.04
N LYS A 33 3.06 8.75 -0.26
CA LYS A 33 1.67 8.94 0.18
C LYS A 33 0.70 8.63 -0.95
N VAL A 34 -0.52 8.20 -0.60
CA VAL A 34 -1.64 8.11 -1.53
C VAL A 34 -2.40 9.43 -1.52
N ILE A 35 -2.51 10.08 -2.67
CA ILE A 35 -3.15 11.40 -2.82
C ILE A 35 -4.36 11.29 -3.74
N VAL A 36 -5.47 11.89 -3.35
CA VAL A 36 -6.68 11.99 -4.17
C VAL A 36 -6.37 12.77 -5.47
N GLY A 37 -6.64 12.15 -6.61
CA GLY A 37 -6.31 12.67 -7.94
C GLY A 37 -7.46 13.37 -8.66
N SER A 38 -8.71 12.95 -8.42
CA SER A 38 -9.92 13.58 -8.97
C SER A 38 -11.05 13.62 -7.92
N THR A 39 -12.20 14.19 -8.28
CA THR A 39 -13.40 14.20 -7.42
C THR A 39 -14.28 12.95 -7.61
N ASP A 40 -13.89 12.07 -8.54
CA ASP A 40 -14.61 10.83 -8.79
C ASP A 40 -14.46 9.88 -7.59
N PRO A 41 -15.43 8.97 -7.35
CA PRO A 41 -15.34 8.03 -6.25
C PRO A 41 -14.09 7.16 -6.31
N ILE A 42 -13.48 6.92 -5.16
CA ILE A 42 -12.34 6.03 -5.02
C ILE A 42 -12.86 4.62 -4.76
N VAL A 43 -12.42 3.69 -5.60
CA VAL A 43 -12.68 2.26 -5.43
C VAL A 43 -11.37 1.58 -5.07
N ALA A 44 -11.37 0.93 -3.91
CA ALA A 44 -10.29 0.04 -3.50
C ALA A 44 -10.52 -1.34 -4.11
N THR A 45 -9.47 -1.98 -4.63
CA THR A 45 -9.50 -3.36 -5.14
C THR A 45 -8.45 -4.19 -4.43
N TYR A 46 -8.84 -5.36 -3.91
CA TYR A 46 -7.90 -6.31 -3.32
C TYR A 46 -7.11 -7.07 -4.39
N GLN A 47 -5.78 -6.98 -4.33
CA GLN A 47 -4.90 -7.56 -5.35
C GLN A 47 -4.27 -8.89 -4.92
N GLY A 48 -4.08 -9.12 -3.62
CA GLY A 48 -3.57 -10.39 -3.10
C GLY A 48 -2.57 -10.23 -1.96
N ASN A 49 -2.05 -11.36 -1.49
CA ASN A 49 -0.96 -11.45 -0.52
C ASN A 49 -0.29 -12.83 -0.55
N SER A 50 0.91 -12.92 0.06
CA SER A 50 1.55 -14.20 0.42
C SER A 50 1.92 -14.28 1.91
N ALA A 51 1.43 -13.35 2.73
CA ALA A 51 1.65 -13.31 4.16
C ALA A 51 1.07 -14.52 4.88
N SER A 52 1.76 -14.93 5.94
CA SER A 52 1.22 -15.86 6.93
C SER A 52 0.39 -15.18 8.02
N TYR A 53 0.56 -13.87 8.22
CA TYR A 53 -0.20 -13.10 9.19
C TYR A 53 -1.50 -12.59 8.57
N SER A 54 -2.53 -12.49 9.41
CA SER A 54 -3.83 -11.96 9.06
C SER A 54 -3.82 -10.46 9.29
N ASN A 55 -4.04 -9.70 8.23
CA ASN A 55 -3.93 -8.25 8.22
C ASN A 55 -5.25 -7.62 7.79
N ASP A 56 -5.71 -6.65 8.59
CA ASP A 56 -6.85 -5.81 8.24
C ASP A 56 -6.35 -4.47 7.68
N LEU A 57 -6.90 -4.06 6.55
CA LEU A 57 -6.68 -2.75 5.98
C LEU A 57 -7.78 -1.79 6.43
N TYR A 58 -7.37 -0.62 6.92
CA TYR A 58 -8.25 0.49 7.25
C TYR A 58 -7.86 1.76 6.49
N LEU A 59 -8.85 2.59 6.14
CA LEU A 59 -8.64 4.02 5.84
C LEU A 59 -8.81 4.79 7.15
N MET A 60 -7.75 5.50 7.54
CA MET A 60 -7.72 6.35 8.72
C MET A 60 -8.70 7.52 8.57
N ARG A 61 -9.34 7.89 9.69
CA ARG A 61 -10.32 8.99 9.71
C ARG A 61 -9.99 10.05 10.75
N ASP A 62 -10.45 11.27 10.47
CA ASP A 62 -10.54 12.33 11.46
C ASP A 62 -11.84 12.23 12.28
N ALA A 63 -11.97 13.08 13.30
CA ALA A 63 -13.14 13.10 14.18
C ALA A 63 -14.47 13.45 13.45
N ALA A 64 -14.40 13.98 12.23
CA ALA A 64 -15.56 14.26 11.39
C ALA A 64 -15.88 13.11 10.40
N GLY A 65 -15.09 12.03 10.41
CA GLY A 65 -15.24 10.87 9.55
C GLY A 65 -14.66 11.04 8.14
N ASN A 66 -13.90 12.12 7.89
CA ASN A 66 -13.19 12.34 6.63
C ASN A 66 -11.81 11.67 6.66
N PRO A 67 -11.12 11.48 5.52
CA PRO A 67 -9.74 11.02 5.54
C PRO A 67 -8.86 11.94 6.39
N GLY A 68 -8.14 11.34 7.33
CA GLY A 68 -7.34 12.06 8.32
C GLY A 68 -6.85 11.09 9.39
N ASP A 69 -6.42 11.62 10.53
CA ASP A 69 -6.02 10.82 11.69
C ASP A 69 -6.36 11.61 12.97
N ASP A 70 -7.29 11.11 13.77
CA ASP A 70 -7.65 11.65 15.08
C ASP A 70 -7.06 10.84 16.26
N GLY A 71 -6.28 9.79 15.97
CA GLY A 71 -5.71 8.88 16.95
C GLY A 71 -6.70 7.84 17.52
N ILE A 72 -7.91 7.71 16.98
CA ILE A 72 -8.97 6.79 17.45
C ILE A 72 -9.25 5.70 16.42
N PHE A 73 -8.47 4.62 16.47
CA PHE A 73 -8.56 3.52 15.50
C PHE A 73 -9.91 2.80 15.41
N GLY A 74 -10.77 2.92 16.42
CA GLY A 74 -12.08 2.27 16.46
C GLY A 74 -13.13 2.89 15.52
N ASN A 75 -12.88 4.09 14.97
CA ASN A 75 -13.79 4.77 14.05
C ASN A 75 -13.33 4.75 12.58
N ASP A 76 -12.15 4.16 12.31
CA ASP A 76 -11.58 4.04 10.97
C ASP A 76 -12.44 3.14 10.06
N LEU A 77 -12.32 3.35 8.76
CA LEU A 77 -13.05 2.55 7.78
C LEU A 77 -12.28 1.26 7.46
N PHE A 78 -12.73 0.13 7.99
CA PHE A 78 -12.28 -1.19 7.52
C PHE A 78 -12.48 -1.31 6.01
N ILE A 79 -11.55 -1.95 5.31
CA ILE A 79 -11.63 -2.16 3.85
C ILE A 79 -11.62 -3.65 3.53
N PHE A 80 -10.55 -4.35 3.87
CA PHE A 80 -10.30 -5.76 3.53
C PHE A 80 -9.48 -6.47 4.59
N ASN A 81 -9.62 -7.79 4.67
CA ASN A 81 -8.67 -8.66 5.37
C ASN A 81 -7.92 -9.52 4.33
N ASN A 82 -6.60 -9.67 4.46
CA ASN A 82 -5.77 -10.37 3.47
C ASN A 82 -6.08 -11.88 3.35
N HIS A 83 -6.56 -12.54 4.40
CA HIS A 83 -6.92 -13.97 4.37
C HIS A 83 -8.43 -14.20 4.16
N GLY A 84 -9.25 -13.18 4.43
CA GLY A 84 -10.71 -13.25 4.31
C GLY A 84 -11.28 -12.71 3.00
N SER A 85 -10.53 -11.88 2.27
CA SER A 85 -11.00 -11.25 1.03
C SER A 85 -10.58 -12.07 -0.19
N ALA A 86 -11.47 -12.22 -1.18
CA ALA A 86 -11.10 -12.81 -2.47
C ALA A 86 -10.41 -11.77 -3.35
N VAL A 87 -9.35 -12.16 -4.08
CA VAL A 87 -8.70 -11.27 -5.07
C VAL A 87 -9.74 -10.71 -6.05
N GLY A 88 -9.67 -9.41 -6.32
CA GLY A 88 -10.65 -8.67 -7.12
C GLY A 88 -11.85 -8.14 -6.33
N SER A 89 -11.96 -8.43 -5.02
CA SER A 89 -12.96 -7.79 -4.16
C SER A 89 -12.79 -6.27 -4.18
N THR A 90 -13.89 -5.54 -4.25
CA THR A 90 -13.87 -4.07 -4.31
C THR A 90 -14.61 -3.43 -3.14
N LYS A 91 -14.20 -2.21 -2.79
CA LYS A 91 -14.90 -1.36 -1.83
C LYS A 91 -14.91 0.09 -2.30
N ASN A 92 -16.10 0.67 -2.38
CA ASN A 92 -16.26 2.10 -2.63
C ASN A 92 -15.97 2.88 -1.35
N LEU A 93 -14.97 3.75 -1.38
CA LEU A 93 -14.56 4.59 -0.24
C LEU A 93 -15.26 5.95 -0.23
N GLY A 94 -15.91 6.33 -1.34
CA GLY A 94 -16.52 7.63 -1.56
C GLY A 94 -15.64 8.59 -2.35
N SER A 95 -16.10 9.84 -2.46
CA SER A 95 -15.38 10.94 -3.11
C SER A 95 -14.77 11.85 -2.05
N PHE A 96 -13.57 12.35 -2.33
CA PHE A 96 -12.85 13.26 -1.46
C PHE A 96 -12.32 14.47 -2.24
N ALA A 97 -11.89 15.50 -1.52
CA ALA A 97 -11.27 16.66 -2.16
C ALA A 97 -9.92 16.29 -2.78
N VAL A 98 -9.65 16.80 -3.99
CA VAL A 98 -8.37 16.60 -4.69
C VAL A 98 -7.21 17.13 -3.84
N GLY A 99 -6.13 16.36 -3.77
CA GLY A 99 -4.94 16.71 -2.98
C GLY A 99 -4.97 16.25 -1.52
N VAL A 100 -6.10 15.73 -1.03
CA VAL A 100 -6.17 15.08 0.29
C VAL A 100 -5.30 13.82 0.30
N GLU A 101 -4.57 13.62 1.40
CA GLU A 101 -3.85 12.37 1.66
C GLU A 101 -4.82 11.32 2.21
N LEU A 102 -4.75 10.12 1.66
CA LEU A 102 -5.40 8.94 2.21
C LEU A 102 -4.35 8.15 2.99
N ILE A 103 -4.50 8.14 4.32
CA ILE A 103 -3.61 7.36 5.20
C ILE A 103 -4.27 6.00 5.37
N PHE A 104 -3.55 4.96 4.99
CA PHE A 104 -4.00 3.58 5.17
C PHE A 104 -3.22 2.95 6.30
N ARG A 105 -3.94 2.25 7.18
CA ARG A 105 -3.39 1.48 8.29
C ARG A 105 -3.55 0.00 8.02
N LEU A 106 -2.45 -0.72 8.13
CA LEU A 106 -2.39 -2.16 8.21
C LEU A 106 -2.39 -2.54 9.69
N HIS A 107 -3.46 -3.19 10.14
CA HIS A 107 -3.51 -3.77 11.48
C HIS A 107 -3.18 -5.26 11.41
N VAL A 108 -2.10 -5.67 12.08
CA VAL A 108 -1.63 -7.05 12.10
C VAL A 108 -2.33 -7.79 13.23
N ASN A 109 -3.36 -8.58 12.92
CA ASN A 109 -4.19 -9.24 13.94
C ASN A 109 -3.39 -10.19 14.84
N ASN A 110 -2.27 -10.72 14.34
CA ASN A 110 -1.43 -11.67 15.05
C ASN A 110 -0.61 -11.03 16.19
N THR A 111 -0.13 -9.80 16.00
CA THR A 111 0.77 -9.11 16.94
C THR A 111 0.11 -7.90 17.60
N GLY A 112 -0.92 -7.35 16.98
CA GLY A 112 -1.53 -6.08 17.37
C GLY A 112 -0.76 -4.85 16.88
N ASP A 113 0.27 -5.02 16.05
CA ASP A 113 1.02 -3.90 15.48
C ASP A 113 0.20 -3.18 14.40
N ASP A 114 0.46 -1.88 14.26
CA ASP A 114 -0.11 -1.03 13.23
C ASP A 114 0.99 -0.39 12.37
N PHE A 115 0.83 -0.51 11.05
CA PHE A 115 1.75 0.07 10.07
C PHE A 115 0.99 0.94 9.07
N PHE A 116 1.64 1.98 8.57
CA PHE A 116 0.98 3.03 7.80
C PHE A 116 1.66 3.30 6.47
N THR A 117 0.86 3.74 5.49
CA THR A 117 1.40 4.41 4.28
C THR A 117 2.13 5.70 4.65
N GLY A 118 2.92 6.25 3.73
CA GLY A 118 3.63 7.52 3.95
C GLY A 118 4.97 7.39 4.69
N PRO A 119 5.57 8.50 5.14
CA PRO A 119 6.96 8.54 5.58
C PRO A 119 7.27 7.57 6.71
N ALA A 120 8.50 7.05 6.71
CA ALA A 120 9.01 6.10 7.71
C ALA A 120 8.81 6.56 9.17
N ALA A 121 8.89 7.87 9.41
CA ALA A 121 8.66 8.48 10.73
C ALA A 121 7.22 8.29 11.28
N ARG A 122 6.27 7.84 10.45
CA ARG A 122 4.90 7.51 10.89
C ARG A 122 4.84 6.14 11.59
N ASN A 123 5.80 5.26 11.35
CA ASN A 123 5.85 3.92 11.95
C ASN A 123 6.79 3.88 13.16
N ALA A 124 6.47 3.02 14.13
CA ALA A 124 7.14 2.99 15.44
C ALA A 124 8.62 2.57 15.39
N ASP A 125 9.06 1.90 14.33
CA ASP A 125 10.46 1.54 14.08
C ASP A 125 11.20 2.51 13.14
N ALA A 126 10.57 3.62 12.78
CA ALA A 126 11.09 4.61 11.85
C ALA A 126 11.43 4.04 10.47
N GLN A 127 10.69 3.01 10.03
CA GLN A 127 10.82 2.40 8.70
C GLN A 127 9.53 2.58 7.89
N ALA A 128 9.64 2.64 6.57
CA ALA A 128 8.46 2.71 5.71
C ALA A 128 7.91 1.29 5.52
N HIS A 129 6.64 1.09 5.86
CA HIS A 129 5.97 -0.23 5.76
C HIS A 129 5.03 -0.35 4.58
N ALA A 130 4.96 0.68 3.73
CA ALA A 130 4.22 0.60 2.48
C ALA A 130 5.01 1.18 1.33
N ARG A 131 4.82 0.56 0.16
CA ARG A 131 5.13 1.15 -1.13
C ARG A 131 3.85 1.70 -1.75
N VAL A 132 3.93 2.87 -2.40
CA VAL A 132 2.81 3.46 -3.15
C VAL A 132 3.28 3.82 -4.56
N GLU A 133 2.95 2.97 -5.53
CA GLU A 133 3.25 3.18 -6.94
C GLU A 133 2.09 3.89 -7.62
N GLY A 134 2.26 5.17 -7.95
CA GLY A 134 1.29 5.95 -8.70
C GLY A 134 1.33 5.63 -10.19
N ASN A 135 0.17 5.76 -10.86
CA ASN A 135 0.01 5.40 -12.28
C ASN A 135 0.42 3.96 -12.60
N TRP A 136 0.24 3.04 -11.64
CA TRP A 136 0.39 1.60 -11.88
C TRP A 136 -0.56 1.17 -13.02
N LEU A 137 -1.80 1.66 -12.94
CA LEU A 137 -2.73 1.78 -14.06
C LEU A 137 -3.16 3.25 -14.20
N PRO A 138 -3.77 3.66 -15.33
CA PRO A 138 -4.21 5.04 -15.52
C PRO A 138 -5.11 5.52 -14.37
N ASN A 139 -4.69 6.59 -13.68
CA ASN A 139 -5.35 7.16 -12.50
C ASN A 139 -5.50 6.20 -11.32
N GLU A 140 -4.62 5.21 -11.18
CA GLU A 140 -4.69 4.22 -10.12
C GLU A 140 -3.32 4.06 -9.45
N ALA A 141 -3.32 4.07 -8.11
CA ALA A 141 -2.13 3.75 -7.34
C ALA A 141 -2.21 2.31 -6.83
N LEU A 142 -1.11 1.58 -6.93
CA LEU A 142 -0.90 0.30 -6.28
C LEU A 142 -0.20 0.53 -4.94
N VAL A 143 -0.70 -0.12 -3.89
CA VAL A 143 -0.15 -0.06 -2.53
C VAL A 143 0.15 -1.46 -2.05
N SER A 144 1.34 -1.65 -1.50
CA SER A 144 1.82 -2.94 -1.01
C SER A 144 2.49 -2.76 0.35
N PHE A 145 2.11 -3.58 1.32
CA PHE A 145 2.53 -3.47 2.73
C PHE A 145 3.50 -4.57 3.17
N GLU A 146 4.34 -4.22 4.14
CA GLU A 146 5.13 -5.11 4.98
C GLU A 146 4.53 -5.16 6.40
N ASP A 147 4.27 -6.35 6.94
CA ASP A 147 3.58 -6.57 8.22
C ASP A 147 4.48 -6.90 9.42
N LEU A 148 5.81 -6.97 9.22
CA LEU A 148 6.75 -7.21 10.31
C LEU A 148 7.62 -6.00 10.62
N LYS A 149 7.62 -5.61 11.89
CA LYS A 149 8.56 -4.62 12.43
C LYS A 149 10.00 -5.06 12.16
N GLY A 150 10.79 -4.24 11.48
CA GLY A 150 12.15 -4.60 11.10
C GLY A 150 12.30 -5.41 9.80
N GLY A 151 11.21 -5.74 9.11
CA GLY A 151 11.21 -6.39 7.80
C GLY A 151 10.92 -7.90 7.83
N PRO A 152 10.93 -8.56 6.65
CA PRO A 152 12.01 -8.49 5.65
C PRO A 152 11.93 -7.37 4.59
N TYR A 153 10.84 -6.59 4.57
CA TYR A 153 10.57 -5.52 3.59
C TYR A 153 10.48 -6.03 2.15
N ASP A 154 9.81 -7.16 1.96
CA ASP A 154 9.47 -7.66 0.63
C ASP A 154 8.10 -7.13 0.13
N TYR A 155 7.31 -6.55 1.05
CA TYR A 155 6.03 -5.88 0.81
C TYR A 155 4.97 -6.78 0.16
N ASN A 156 5.06 -8.09 0.37
CA ASN A 156 4.14 -9.05 -0.23
C ASN A 156 2.97 -9.42 0.71
N ASP A 157 2.92 -8.81 1.90
CA ASP A 157 2.01 -9.22 2.96
C ASP A 157 0.57 -8.79 2.73
N LEU A 158 0.40 -7.69 1.99
CA LEU A 158 -0.90 -7.20 1.59
C LEU A 158 -0.83 -6.17 0.47
N SER A 159 -1.47 -6.44 -0.68
CA SER A 159 -1.51 -5.53 -1.84
C SER A 159 -2.93 -5.14 -2.29
N PHE A 160 -3.10 -3.87 -2.63
CA PHE A 160 -4.37 -3.25 -3.07
C PHE A 160 -4.14 -2.14 -4.08
N SER A 161 -5.17 -1.80 -4.83
CA SER A 161 -5.15 -0.62 -5.70
C SER A 161 -6.32 0.32 -5.44
N PHE A 162 -6.13 1.60 -5.75
CA PHE A 162 -7.11 2.66 -5.52
C PHE A 162 -7.29 3.52 -6.75
N THR A 163 -8.49 3.52 -7.33
CA THR A 163 -8.82 4.39 -8.47
C THR A 163 -8.82 5.87 -8.06
N ASN A 164 -8.62 6.75 -9.04
CA ASN A 164 -8.65 8.20 -8.86
C ASN A 164 -7.63 8.71 -7.83
N THR A 165 -6.47 8.04 -7.76
CA THR A 165 -5.36 8.41 -6.87
C THR A 165 -4.04 8.54 -7.61
N ARG A 166 -3.07 9.19 -6.96
CA ARG A 166 -1.68 9.31 -7.40
C ARG A 166 -0.76 9.14 -6.19
N SER A 167 0.51 8.84 -6.42
CA SER A 167 1.53 8.89 -5.37
C SER A 167 2.08 10.31 -5.19
N SER A 168 2.48 10.68 -3.97
CA SER A 168 3.30 11.88 -3.75
C SER A 168 4.77 11.51 -3.85
N VAL A 169 5.45 11.92 -4.91
CA VAL A 169 6.91 11.84 -4.98
C VAL A 169 7.49 13.12 -4.34
N PRO A 170 8.41 13.05 -3.37
CA PRO A 170 9.12 14.23 -2.89
C PRO A 170 9.71 14.99 -4.07
N GLU A 171 9.50 16.31 -4.11
CA GLU A 171 10.07 17.13 -5.18
C GLU A 171 11.58 16.86 -5.27
N PRO A 172 12.13 16.65 -6.48
CA PRO A 172 13.54 16.33 -6.60
C PRO A 172 14.37 17.43 -5.93
N GLY A 173 15.25 17.07 -4.99
CA GLY A 173 16.15 18.02 -4.34
C GLY A 173 17.01 18.82 -5.34
N ALA A 174 17.14 18.33 -6.58
CA ALA A 174 17.71 19.05 -7.71
C ALA A 174 17.00 20.39 -8.00
N LEU A 175 15.68 20.50 -7.83
CA LEU A 175 14.95 21.76 -7.99
C LEU A 175 15.29 22.75 -6.88
N ALA A 176 15.40 22.27 -5.64
CA ALA A 176 15.85 23.08 -4.52
C ALA A 176 17.30 23.56 -4.73
N LEU A 177 18.20 22.68 -5.17
CA LEU A 177 19.59 23.03 -5.49
C LEU A 177 19.70 23.97 -6.69
N LEU A 178 18.86 23.79 -7.72
CA LEU A 178 18.79 24.70 -8.87
C LEU A 178 18.33 26.09 -8.41
N ALA A 179 17.28 26.17 -7.60
CA ALA A 179 16.80 27.42 -7.03
C ALA A 179 17.88 28.11 -6.19
N LEU A 180 18.55 27.37 -5.29
CA LEU A 180 19.67 27.88 -4.50
C LEU A 180 20.84 28.35 -5.37
N GLY A 181 21.18 27.60 -6.42
CA GLY A 181 22.22 27.96 -7.38
C GLY A 181 21.90 29.28 -8.11
N LEU A 182 20.66 29.46 -8.55
CA LEU A 182 20.20 30.69 -9.21
C LEU A 182 20.23 31.90 -8.25
N VAL A 183 19.82 31.71 -6.99
CA VAL A 183 19.91 32.74 -5.95
C VAL A 183 21.38 33.14 -5.70
N GLY A 184 22.28 32.15 -5.57
CA GLY A 184 23.71 32.38 -5.41
C GLY A 184 24.34 33.15 -6.57
N LEU A 185 24.01 32.79 -7.82
CA LEU A 185 24.46 33.50 -9.03
C LEU A 185 23.96 34.96 -9.06
N GLY A 186 22.69 35.19 -8.70
CA GLY A 186 22.11 36.53 -8.62
C GLY A 186 22.79 37.42 -7.58
N ALA A 187 23.06 36.88 -6.39
CA ALA A 187 23.76 37.59 -5.32
C ALA A 187 25.21 37.94 -5.71
N ALA A 188 25.95 36.98 -6.31
CA ALA A 188 27.32 37.18 -6.76
C ALA A 188 27.46 38.27 -7.83
N ARG A 189 26.44 38.43 -8.69
CA ARG A 189 26.43 39.45 -9.74
C ARG A 189 26.16 40.86 -9.21
N ARG A 190 25.50 40.96 -8.05
CA ARG A 190 25.12 42.23 -7.42
C ARG A 190 26.25 42.85 -6.60
N GLY A 191 27.16 42.04 -6.06
CA GLY A 191 28.36 42.51 -5.32
C GLY A 191 29.54 42.95 -6.20
N LYS A 192 29.46 42.82 -7.53
CA LYS A 192 30.48 43.28 -8.50
C LYS A 192 30.10 44.59 -9.21
N ARG A 193 28.99 45.22 -8.83
CA ARG A 193 28.56 46.53 -9.33
C ARG A 193 28.83 47.61 -8.31
#